data_AF-D7G5M9-F1
#
_entry.id   AF-D7G5M9-F1
#
_cell.length_a   1.000
_cell.length_b   1.000
_cell.length_c   1.000
_cell.angle_alpha   90.00
_cell.angle_beta   90.00
_cell.angle_gamma   90.00
#
_symmetry.space_group_name_H-M   'P 1'
#
loop_
_entity.id
_entity.type
_entity.pdbx_description
1 polymer ?
#
loop_
_entity_poly.entity_id
_entity_poly.type
_entity_poly.pdbx_seq_one_letter_code
_entity_poly.pdbx_strand_id
1 'polypeptide(L)'
;MGGTSGAAGGGAPGGGGGGGMGGMGDMIGKMMNNPKAMEAFQKAQSNPKVMAAIQDVTQNGMSAMSKYQDDPEILAIIEELKGLF
;
A
#
# COMPACT_ATOMS: atom_id res chain seq x y z
N MET A 1 40.96 -23.26 20.40
CA MET A 1 41.47 -22.09 19.65
C MET A 1 40.48 -21.84 18.52
N GLY A 2 39.48 -20.96 18.70
CA GLY A 2 39.57 -19.50 18.43
C GLY A 2 39.55 -19.29 16.91
N GLY A 3 38.47 -18.91 16.22
CA GLY A 3 37.49 -17.87 16.54
C GLY A 3 37.86 -16.60 15.75
N THR A 4 37.07 -16.26 14.73
CA THR A 4 37.10 -15.04 13.91
C THR A 4 38.05 -15.00 12.69
N SER A 5 37.44 -14.97 11.51
CA SER A 5 37.81 -14.06 10.41
C SER A 5 36.61 -13.99 9.47
N GLY A 6 35.67 -13.12 9.82
CA GLY A 6 34.73 -12.58 8.86
C GLY A 6 35.51 -11.66 7.92
N ALA A 7 35.61 -12.06 6.65
CA ALA A 7 35.93 -11.17 5.56
C ALA A 7 34.75 -11.24 4.60
N ALA A 8 34.05 -10.12 4.51
CA ALA A 8 32.80 -9.93 3.82
C ALA A 8 32.87 -10.44 2.38
N GLY A 9 32.05 -11.44 2.08
CA GLY A 9 31.60 -11.69 0.71
C GLY A 9 30.75 -10.51 0.27
N GLY A 10 31.38 -9.51 -0.35
CA GLY A 10 30.74 -8.41 -1.04
C GLY A 10 30.09 -8.88 -2.34
N GLY A 11 29.12 -9.79 -2.24
CA GLY A 11 28.15 -10.05 -3.29
C GLY A 11 26.99 -9.09 -3.10
N ALA A 12 26.97 -8.01 -3.87
CA ALA A 12 25.75 -7.23 -4.07
C ALA A 12 25.22 -7.51 -5.48
N PRO A 13 24.41 -8.57 -5.69
CA PRO A 13 23.64 -8.72 -6.90
C PRO A 13 22.32 -7.97 -6.70
N GLY A 14 22.13 -6.87 -7.42
CA GLY A 14 20.83 -6.20 -7.50
C GLY A 14 20.90 -4.73 -7.14
N GLY A 15 20.72 -3.90 -8.16
CA GLY A 15 20.42 -2.49 -7.95
C GLY A 15 19.14 -2.31 -7.14
N GLY A 16 19.12 -1.23 -6.36
CA GLY A 16 17.90 -0.64 -5.79
C GLY A 16 17.33 -1.35 -4.56
N GLY A 17 17.72 -0.86 -3.38
CA GLY A 17 16.82 -0.69 -2.23
C GLY A 17 16.08 -1.90 -1.65
N GLY A 18 16.54 -2.35 -0.47
CA GLY A 18 15.64 -2.73 0.63
C GLY A 18 14.79 -3.98 0.44
N GLY A 19 15.37 -5.14 0.73
CA GLY A 19 14.61 -6.36 1.04
C GLY A 19 13.63 -6.11 2.20
N GLY A 20 12.35 -6.34 1.93
CA GLY A 20 11.21 -6.05 2.81
C GLY A 20 10.05 -5.37 2.09
N MET A 21 10.31 -4.83 0.89
CA MET A 21 9.43 -3.88 0.20
C MET A 21 9.00 -4.37 -1.19
N GLY A 22 8.71 -5.67 -1.37
CA GLY A 22 8.13 -6.16 -2.63
C GLY A 22 6.72 -5.60 -2.82
N GLY A 23 5.79 -5.97 -1.93
CA GLY A 23 4.40 -5.50 -2.00
C GLY A 23 4.25 -3.98 -1.80
N MET A 24 5.07 -3.36 -0.94
CA MET A 24 4.98 -1.92 -0.70
C MET A 24 5.77 -1.09 -1.72
N GLY A 25 6.83 -1.63 -2.33
CA GLY A 25 7.55 -1.00 -3.43
C GLY A 25 6.73 -0.99 -4.70
N ASP A 26 6.03 -2.10 -5.00
CA ASP A 26 5.08 -2.18 -6.11
C ASP A 26 3.88 -1.25 -5.91
N MET A 27 3.34 -1.19 -4.69
CA MET A 27 2.23 -0.30 -4.38
C MET A 27 2.63 1.18 -4.48
N ILE A 28 3.81 1.56 -3.97
CA ILE A 28 4.35 2.92 -4.11
C ILE A 28 4.67 3.22 -5.58
N GLY A 29 5.20 2.25 -6.35
CA GLY A 29 5.44 2.40 -7.77
C GLY A 29 4.15 2.64 -8.57
N LYS A 30 3.09 1.87 -8.29
CA LYS A 30 1.76 2.08 -8.91
C LYS A 30 1.15 3.41 -8.48
N MET A 31 1.33 3.83 -7.23
CA MET A 31 0.85 5.11 -6.72
C MET A 31 1.60 6.31 -7.30
N MET A 32 2.92 6.21 -7.49
CA MET A 32 3.70 7.25 -8.17
C MET A 32 3.32 7.38 -9.65
N ASN A 33 2.98 6.28 -10.31
CA ASN A 33 2.52 6.28 -11.70
C ASN A 33 1.04 6.64 -11.85
N ASN A 34 0.29 6.72 -10.74
CA ASN A 34 -1.12 7.04 -10.75
C ASN A 34 -1.39 8.22 -9.79
N PRO A 35 -1.44 9.46 -10.29
CA PRO A 35 -1.67 10.64 -9.44
C PRO A 35 -2.98 10.54 -8.65
N LYS A 36 -3.99 9.87 -9.22
CA LYS A 36 -5.27 9.66 -8.56
C LYS A 36 -5.15 8.72 -7.36
N ALA A 37 -4.40 7.62 -7.50
CA ALA A 37 -4.07 6.75 -6.38
C ALA A 37 -3.35 7.48 -5.23
N MET A 38 -2.46 8.42 -5.56
CA MET A 38 -1.77 9.23 -4.55
C MET A 38 -2.74 10.17 -3.85
N GLU A 39 -3.63 10.83 -4.59
CA GLU A 39 -4.70 11.65 -4.02
C GLU A 39 -5.66 10.83 -3.16
N ALA A 40 -6.06 9.66 -3.62
CA ALA A 40 -6.91 8.72 -2.91
C ALA A 40 -6.28 8.28 -1.58
N PHE A 41 -4.97 8.02 -1.57
CA PHE A 41 -4.23 7.70 -0.36
C PHE A 41 -4.11 8.89 0.60
N GLN A 42 -3.82 10.09 0.08
CA GLN A 42 -3.80 11.31 0.88
C GLN A 42 -5.18 11.61 1.49
N LYS A 43 -6.25 11.41 0.72
CA LYS A 43 -7.63 11.51 1.19
C LYS A 43 -7.94 10.42 2.20
N ALA A 44 -7.46 9.20 2.02
CA ALA A 44 -7.61 8.14 3.01
C ALA A 44 -6.90 8.44 4.33
N GLN A 45 -5.74 9.10 4.28
CA GLN A 45 -5.05 9.59 5.48
C GLN A 45 -5.76 10.78 6.13
N SER A 46 -6.28 11.69 5.32
CA SER A 46 -6.94 12.92 5.80
C SER A 46 -8.38 12.65 6.24
N ASN A 47 -9.00 11.59 5.74
CA ASN A 47 -10.38 11.20 6.00
C ASN A 47 -10.41 9.85 6.73
N PRO A 48 -10.58 9.84 8.06
CA PRO A 48 -10.59 8.61 8.85
C PRO A 48 -11.73 7.66 8.43
N LYS A 49 -12.82 8.17 7.86
CA LYS A 49 -13.91 7.33 7.36
C LYS A 49 -13.48 6.47 6.18
N VAL A 50 -12.64 7.02 5.29
CA VAL A 50 -12.12 6.30 4.13
C VAL A 50 -11.19 5.18 4.58
N MET A 51 -10.30 5.46 5.55
CA MET A 51 -9.44 4.42 6.11
C MET A 51 -10.27 3.31 6.78
N ALA A 52 -11.29 3.69 7.56
CA ALA A 52 -12.23 2.72 8.12
C ALA A 52 -12.92 1.91 7.03
N ALA A 53 -13.33 2.53 5.92
CA ALA A 53 -14.01 1.87 4.83
C ALA A 53 -13.12 0.89 4.05
N ILE A 54 -11.86 1.25 3.80
CA ILE A 54 -10.88 0.34 3.21
C ILE A 54 -10.67 -0.87 4.12
N GLN A 55 -10.53 -0.63 5.43
CA GLN A 55 -10.36 -1.69 6.41
C GLN A 55 -11.60 -2.59 6.49
N ASP A 56 -12.79 -1.99 6.46
CA ASP A 56 -14.07 -2.70 6.49
C ASP A 56 -14.26 -3.53 5.21
N VAL A 57 -13.89 -3.00 4.03
CA VAL A 57 -13.93 -3.75 2.76
C VAL A 57 -12.87 -4.85 2.73
N THR A 58 -11.70 -4.64 3.33
CA THR A 58 -10.65 -5.66 3.41
C THR A 58 -11.05 -6.80 4.36
N GLN A 59 -11.72 -6.48 5.47
CA GLN A 59 -12.13 -7.45 6.50
C GLN A 59 -13.46 -8.14 6.18
N ASN A 60 -14.47 -7.39 5.75
CA ASN A 60 -15.84 -7.85 5.51
C ASN A 60 -16.16 -8.01 4.01
N GLY A 61 -15.21 -7.69 3.13
CA GLY A 61 -15.40 -7.75 1.68
C GLY A 61 -16.26 -6.62 1.14
N MET A 62 -16.68 -6.77 -0.13
CA MET A 62 -17.50 -5.77 -0.84
C MET A 62 -18.85 -5.47 -0.17
N SER A 63 -19.27 -6.28 0.81
CA SER A 63 -20.49 -6.05 1.60
C SER A 63 -20.41 -4.78 2.46
N ALA A 64 -19.21 -4.40 2.90
CA ALA A 64 -18.99 -3.18 3.67
C ALA A 64 -19.18 -1.91 2.82
N MET A 65 -19.00 -2.00 1.49
CA MET A 65 -19.18 -0.87 0.57
C MET A 65 -20.60 -0.30 0.65
N SER A 66 -21.61 -1.16 0.90
CA SER A 66 -23.00 -0.73 1.11
C SER A 66 -23.18 0.22 2.30
N LYS A 67 -22.26 0.24 3.28
CA LYS A 67 -22.31 1.21 4.39
C LYS A 67 -21.81 2.61 3.97
N TYR A 68 -21.03 2.66 2.90
CA TYR A 68 -20.43 3.88 2.38
C TYR A 68 -21.08 4.31 1.06
N GLN A 69 -22.16 3.64 0.64
CA GLN A 69 -22.87 3.94 -0.60
C GLN A 69 -23.44 5.36 -0.64
N ASP A 70 -23.73 5.92 0.53
CA ASP A 70 -24.24 7.28 0.71
C ASP A 70 -23.14 8.35 0.65
N ASP A 71 -21.87 7.93 0.61
CA ASP A 71 -20.70 8.81 0.65
C ASP A 71 -19.88 8.62 -0.65
N PRO A 72 -20.24 9.34 -1.74
CA PRO A 72 -19.67 9.12 -3.08
C PRO A 72 -18.16 9.37 -3.14
N GLU A 73 -17.62 10.20 -2.25
CA GLU A 73 -16.18 10.43 -2.12
C GLU A 73 -15.46 9.17 -1.62
N ILE A 74 -16.03 8.47 -0.63
CA ILE A 74 -15.44 7.24 -0.08
C ILE A 74 -15.46 6.14 -1.14
N LEU A 75 -16.57 6.00 -1.88
CA LEU A 75 -16.67 5.04 -2.98
C LEU A 75 -15.59 5.25 -4.04
N ALA A 76 -15.43 6.49 -4.51
CA ALA A 76 -14.44 6.82 -5.52
C ALA A 76 -13.01 6.49 -5.05
N ILE A 77 -12.69 6.78 -3.79
CA ILE A 77 -11.38 6.48 -3.21
C ILE A 77 -11.16 4.96 -3.08
N ILE A 78 -12.15 4.21 -2.60
CA ILE A 78 -12.05 2.75 -2.50
C ILE A 78 -11.84 2.14 -3.88
N GLU A 79 -12.57 2.59 -4.91
CA GLU A 79 -12.41 2.09 -6.27
C GLU A 79 -11.02 2.37 -6.83
N GLU A 80 -10.47 3.57 -6.61
CA GLU A 80 -9.12 3.90 -7.05
C GLU A 80 -8.03 3.12 -6.32
N LEU A 81 -8.19 2.91 -5.01
CA LEU A 81 -7.25 2.12 -4.22
C LEU A 81 -7.38 0.62 -4.52
N LYS A 82 -8.59 0.13 -4.80
CA LYS A 82 -8.85 -1.25 -5.24
C LYS A 82 -8.08 -1.62 -6.52
N GLY A 83 -7.77 -0.65 -7.39
CA GLY A 83 -6.91 -0.88 -8.55
C GLY A 83 -5.42 -1.06 -8.21
N LEU A 84 -5.01 -0.75 -6.98
CA LEU A 84 -3.62 -0.85 -6.51
C LEU A 84 -3.32 -2.13 -5.76
N PHE A 85 -4.28 -2.60 -4.95
CA PHE A 85 -4.25 -3.89 -4.24
C PHE A 85 -4.49 -5.07 -5.19
#